data_AF-A0A7U2FCU0-F1
#
_entry.id   AF-A0A7U2FCU0-F1
#
_cell.length_a   1.000
_cell.length_b   1.000
_cell.length_c   1.000
_cell.angle_alpha   90.00
_cell.angle_beta   90.00
_cell.angle_gamma   90.00
#
_symmetry.space_group_name_H-M   'P 1'
#
loop_
_entity.id
_entity.type
_entity.pdbx_description
1 polymer ?
#
loop_
_entity_poly.entity_id
_entity_poly.type
_entity_poly.pdbx_seq_one_letter_code
_entity_poly.pdbx_strand_id
1 'polypeptide(L)'
;MNMTPMVHATANFMHWHRVYIFAYETALRQECDYKGYQPYWDWSKYPDLVNSPIFNGDDWSMGGNGDHVPHKGMQFGPGTAELVPAGPGGGCVTTGPLANLTIHLGPLASTMDPELGIKPNPRPADGYGDNPRCHRRDVNNYFTSKFLKPDDLLKQITSSPDILTFQNTLQNSNEPMAALHIGGHFSIWGDPGGDVFVSPNEPTFWLHHGQLDRHWWIWANYQDKEIAKRTVQYEGGTNWIDPNSAKGKPEDPQWLNVVAPAGMEELAAREMFSTTSGPFCYVYE
;
A
#
# COMPACT_ATOMS: atom_id res chain seq x y z
N MET A 1 0.61 11.66 -2.61
CA MET A 1 0.44 12.62 -3.72
C MET A 1 1.78 13.11 -4.28
N ASN A 2 2.47 14.08 -3.65
CA ASN A 2 3.69 14.67 -4.23
C ASN A 2 4.85 13.68 -4.42
N MET A 3 5.08 12.82 -3.43
CA MET A 3 6.20 11.86 -3.46
C MET A 3 5.92 10.61 -4.30
N THR A 4 4.67 10.38 -4.75
CA THR A 4 4.25 9.14 -5.41
C THR A 4 5.22 8.70 -6.51
N PRO A 5 5.72 9.58 -7.41
CA PRO A 5 6.68 9.18 -8.44
C PRO A 5 8.07 8.75 -7.97
N MET A 6 8.48 9.16 -6.77
CA MET A 6 9.80 8.91 -6.20
C MET A 6 9.81 7.72 -5.24
N VAL A 7 8.64 7.21 -4.87
CA VAL A 7 8.48 6.18 -3.83
C VAL A 7 7.78 4.91 -4.32
N HIS A 8 7.44 4.81 -5.61
CA HIS A 8 6.91 3.60 -6.25
C HIS A 8 7.77 3.25 -7.45
N ALA A 9 8.02 1.97 -7.72
CA ALA A 9 8.92 1.49 -8.78
C ALA A 9 10.31 2.15 -8.76
N THR A 10 10.79 2.51 -7.57
CA THR A 10 12.09 3.14 -7.31
C THR A 10 12.88 2.33 -6.29
N ALA A 11 14.17 2.64 -6.12
CA ALA A 11 15.01 2.07 -5.05
C ALA A 11 14.46 2.30 -3.64
N ASN A 12 13.67 3.36 -3.50
CA ASN A 12 13.17 3.82 -2.22
C ASN A 12 11.86 3.14 -1.82
N PHE A 13 11.22 2.36 -2.69
CA PHE A 13 9.86 1.86 -2.48
C PHE A 13 9.68 1.17 -1.11
N MET A 14 10.47 0.15 -0.82
CA MET A 14 10.36 -0.58 0.45
C MET A 14 10.75 0.30 1.65
N HIS A 15 11.85 1.04 1.49
CA HIS A 15 12.46 1.86 2.54
C HIS A 15 11.56 3.02 2.98
N TRP A 16 11.02 3.77 2.04
CA TRP A 16 10.16 4.91 2.31
C TRP A 16 8.84 4.49 2.94
N HIS A 17 8.20 3.43 2.42
CA HIS A 17 6.94 2.95 2.98
C HIS A 17 7.09 2.41 4.41
N ARG A 18 8.25 1.81 4.75
CA ARG A 18 8.58 1.46 6.14
C ARG A 18 8.55 2.67 7.07
N VAL A 19 9.24 3.76 6.69
CA VAL A 19 9.22 4.97 7.53
C VAL A 19 7.83 5.59 7.54
N TYR A 20 7.08 5.52 6.44
CA TYR A 20 5.75 6.10 6.36
C TYR A 20 4.75 5.42 7.32
N ILE A 21 4.75 4.09 7.40
CA ILE A 21 3.93 3.38 8.40
C ILE A 21 4.44 3.60 9.83
N PHE A 22 5.75 3.73 10.03
CA PHE A 22 6.33 4.04 11.33
C PHE A 22 5.94 5.46 11.80
N ALA A 23 5.89 6.42 10.89
CA ALA A 23 5.45 7.78 11.16
C ALA A 23 3.97 7.81 11.57
N TYR A 24 3.14 7.02 10.87
CA TYR A 24 1.73 6.85 11.24
C TYR A 24 1.56 6.23 12.63
N GLU A 25 2.27 5.13 12.94
CA GLU A 25 2.26 4.55 14.29
C GLU A 25 2.73 5.56 15.35
N THR A 26 3.78 6.33 15.04
CA THR A 26 4.31 7.36 15.94
C THR A 26 3.27 8.42 16.25
N ALA A 27 2.57 8.94 15.24
CA ALA A 27 1.48 9.90 15.42
C ALA A 27 0.34 9.31 16.28
N LEU A 28 -0.10 8.08 15.99
CA LEU A 28 -1.12 7.41 16.80
C LEU A 28 -0.72 7.33 18.28
N ARG A 29 0.54 6.98 18.56
CA ARG A 29 1.05 6.82 19.93
C ARG A 29 1.24 8.16 20.65
N GLN A 30 1.80 9.14 19.97
CA GLN A 30 2.19 10.43 20.57
C GLN A 30 1.04 11.43 20.63
N GLU A 31 0.09 11.35 19.69
CA GLU A 31 -0.98 12.35 19.53
C GLU A 31 -2.36 11.79 19.89
N CYS A 32 -2.56 10.47 19.77
CA CYS A 32 -3.87 9.82 19.98
C CYS A 32 -3.91 8.82 21.14
N ASP A 33 -2.89 8.81 22.01
CA ASP A 33 -2.77 7.92 23.18
C ASP A 33 -2.81 6.40 22.84
N TYR A 34 -2.52 6.02 21.59
CA TYR A 34 -2.49 4.62 21.18
C TYR A 34 -1.38 3.85 21.90
N LYS A 35 -1.74 2.73 22.54
CA LYS A 35 -0.78 1.87 23.29
C LYS A 35 -0.39 0.61 22.53
N GLY A 36 -1.14 0.24 21.49
CA GLY A 36 -0.86 -0.90 20.64
C GLY A 36 0.26 -0.63 19.64
N TYR A 37 0.51 -1.59 18.75
CA TYR A 37 1.54 -1.55 17.71
C TYR A 37 0.90 -1.56 16.32
N GLN A 38 1.66 -1.17 15.29
CA GLN A 38 1.18 -1.18 13.90
C GLN A 38 0.65 -2.57 13.49
N PRO A 39 -0.67 -2.73 13.24
CA PRO A 39 -1.21 -3.99 12.76
C PRO A 39 -0.88 -4.20 11.28
N TYR A 40 -0.90 -5.46 10.85
CA TYR A 40 -0.75 -5.84 9.44
C TYR A 40 -1.90 -6.74 8.98
N TRP A 41 -2.21 -6.70 7.68
CA TRP A 41 -3.16 -7.61 7.05
C TRP A 41 -2.41 -8.72 6.31
N ASP A 42 -2.35 -9.91 6.90
CA ASP A 42 -1.87 -11.09 6.18
C ASP A 42 -2.80 -11.42 5.01
N TRP A 43 -2.34 -11.10 3.79
CA TRP A 43 -3.12 -11.27 2.56
C TRP A 43 -3.62 -12.70 2.34
N SER A 44 -2.86 -13.68 2.85
CA SER A 44 -3.10 -15.11 2.61
C SER A 44 -4.10 -15.73 3.58
N LYS A 45 -4.40 -15.04 4.68
CA LYS A 45 -5.20 -15.57 5.78
C LYS A 45 -6.70 -15.63 5.47
N TYR A 46 -7.20 -14.72 4.64
CA TYR A 46 -8.64 -14.56 4.39
C TYR A 46 -8.96 -14.65 2.88
N PRO A 47 -9.18 -15.85 2.34
CA PRO A 47 -9.67 -16.01 0.96
C PRO A 47 -11.00 -15.29 0.74
N ASP A 48 -11.89 -15.35 1.73
CA ASP A 48 -13.09 -14.51 1.81
C ASP A 48 -12.78 -13.22 2.57
N LEU A 49 -12.29 -12.23 1.84
CA LEU A 49 -11.89 -10.93 2.38
C LEU A 49 -13.10 -10.09 2.78
N VAL A 50 -14.19 -10.15 2.00
CA VAL A 50 -15.42 -9.38 2.23
C VAL A 50 -16.00 -9.64 3.62
N ASN A 51 -15.98 -10.90 4.07
CA ASN A 51 -16.48 -11.28 5.39
C ASN A 51 -15.37 -11.43 6.45
N SER A 52 -14.15 -11.00 6.15
CA SER A 52 -13.02 -11.08 7.09
C SER A 52 -13.22 -10.15 8.29
N PRO A 53 -12.52 -10.39 9.42
CA PRO A 53 -12.53 -9.47 10.56
C PRO A 53 -12.07 -8.03 10.23
N ILE A 54 -11.44 -7.82 9.05
CA ILE A 54 -11.00 -6.51 8.60
C ILE A 54 -12.17 -5.73 7.98
N PHE A 55 -13.08 -6.41 7.27
CA PHE A 55 -14.10 -5.79 6.41
C PHE A 55 -15.54 -6.21 6.70
N ASN A 56 -15.80 -6.98 7.76
CA ASN A 56 -17.15 -7.44 8.11
C ASN A 56 -18.09 -6.31 8.60
N GLY A 57 -17.56 -5.11 8.88
CA GLY A 57 -18.33 -3.93 9.25
C GLY A 57 -18.81 -3.88 10.70
N ASP A 58 -18.29 -4.74 11.57
CA ASP A 58 -18.56 -4.66 13.01
C ASP A 58 -17.73 -3.56 13.70
N ASP A 59 -17.94 -3.38 15.00
CA ASP A 59 -17.27 -2.33 15.80
C ASP A 59 -15.75 -2.49 15.92
N TRP A 60 -15.20 -3.66 15.55
CA TRP A 60 -13.79 -4.00 15.66
C TRP A 60 -13.09 -4.10 14.30
N SER A 61 -13.84 -3.94 13.21
CA SER A 61 -13.33 -3.95 11.85
C SER A 61 -12.79 -2.59 11.43
N MET A 62 -12.12 -2.56 10.28
CA MET A 62 -11.76 -1.30 9.62
C MET A 62 -12.94 -0.75 8.81
N GLY A 63 -14.17 -0.85 9.31
CA GLY A 63 -15.39 -0.60 8.55
C GLY A 63 -15.79 -1.75 7.62
N GLY A 64 -16.94 -1.62 6.96
CA GLY A 64 -17.46 -2.62 6.03
C GLY A 64 -16.94 -2.47 4.60
N ASN A 65 -17.58 -3.21 3.68
CA ASN A 65 -17.55 -2.88 2.26
C ASN A 65 -18.42 -1.64 1.96
N GLY A 66 -18.28 -1.09 0.76
CA GLY A 66 -19.21 -0.08 0.26
C GLY A 66 -20.59 -0.68 -0.05
N ASP A 67 -21.64 0.14 0.03
CA ASP A 67 -22.96 -0.22 -0.48
C ASP A 67 -22.84 -0.70 -1.93
N HIS A 68 -23.63 -1.71 -2.31
CA HIS A 68 -23.58 -2.24 -3.67
C HIS A 68 -24.04 -1.18 -4.69
N VAL A 69 -23.20 -0.90 -5.69
CA VAL A 69 -23.56 -0.08 -6.85
C VAL A 69 -23.16 -0.84 -8.11
N PRO A 70 -24.07 -1.10 -9.07
CA PRO A 70 -23.69 -1.70 -10.34
C PRO A 70 -22.65 -0.85 -11.07
N HIS A 71 -21.52 -1.44 -11.42
CA HIS A 71 -20.43 -0.78 -12.13
C HIS A 71 -19.59 -1.79 -12.91
N LYS A 72 -18.74 -1.31 -13.82
CA LYS A 72 -17.83 -2.13 -14.61
C LYS A 72 -16.54 -2.44 -13.83
N GLY A 73 -15.98 -3.60 -14.15
CA GLY A 73 -14.63 -3.97 -13.73
C GLY A 73 -13.53 -3.10 -14.36
N MET A 74 -12.29 -3.33 -13.95
CA MET A 74 -11.10 -2.63 -14.46
C MET A 74 -10.18 -3.56 -15.25
N GLN A 75 -9.63 -3.05 -16.36
CA GLN A 75 -8.51 -3.66 -17.08
C GLN A 75 -7.19 -3.01 -16.67
N PHE A 76 -6.20 -3.81 -16.28
CA PHE A 76 -4.88 -3.33 -15.87
C PHE A 76 -3.99 -2.99 -17.07
N GLY A 77 -4.10 -1.77 -17.58
CA GLY A 77 -3.24 -1.30 -18.64
C GLY A 77 -3.52 -1.92 -20.02
N PRO A 78 -2.85 -1.44 -21.08
CA PRO A 78 -3.15 -1.85 -22.44
C PRO A 78 -2.77 -3.32 -22.70
N GLY A 79 -3.73 -4.14 -23.11
CA GLY A 79 -3.47 -5.49 -23.61
C GLY A 79 -3.45 -6.61 -22.58
N THR A 80 -3.78 -6.35 -21.30
CA THR A 80 -4.03 -7.45 -20.35
C THR A 80 -5.33 -8.15 -20.71
N ALA A 81 -5.28 -9.44 -21.00
CA ALA A 81 -6.49 -10.21 -21.36
C ALA A 81 -7.48 -10.35 -20.18
N GLU A 82 -7.00 -10.14 -18.95
CA GLU A 82 -7.79 -10.34 -17.74
C GLU A 82 -8.36 -9.03 -17.20
N LEU A 83 -9.68 -9.01 -16.98
CA LEU A 83 -10.43 -7.94 -16.36
C LEU A 83 -10.62 -8.28 -14.88
N VAL A 84 -10.30 -7.36 -13.97
CA VAL A 84 -10.76 -7.45 -12.59
C VAL A 84 -12.26 -7.19 -12.58
N PRO A 85 -13.09 -8.15 -12.18
CA PRO A 85 -14.52 -7.95 -12.12
C PRO A 85 -14.87 -6.88 -11.08
N ALA A 86 -15.98 -6.18 -11.30
CA ALA A 86 -16.61 -5.39 -10.25
C ALA A 86 -16.91 -6.30 -9.05
N GLY A 87 -16.56 -5.84 -7.87
CA GLY A 87 -16.85 -6.47 -6.61
C GLY A 87 -18.30 -6.25 -6.16
N PRO A 88 -18.65 -6.74 -4.97
CA PRO A 88 -19.97 -6.60 -4.40
C PRO A 88 -20.28 -5.19 -3.85
N GLY A 89 -19.32 -4.26 -3.82
CA GLY A 89 -19.48 -2.90 -3.29
C GLY A 89 -19.56 -1.84 -4.39
N GLY A 90 -18.68 -0.83 -4.31
CA GLY A 90 -18.55 0.31 -5.22
C GLY A 90 -19.13 1.62 -4.67
N GLY A 91 -20.04 1.52 -3.69
CA GLY A 91 -20.66 2.63 -2.98
C GLY A 91 -19.87 3.12 -1.77
N CYS A 92 -20.50 3.98 -0.98
CA CYS A 92 -19.93 4.48 0.28
C CYS A 92 -19.89 3.38 1.33
N VAL A 93 -18.87 3.37 2.19
CA VAL A 93 -18.86 2.53 3.40
C VAL A 93 -19.88 3.08 4.38
N THR A 94 -20.81 2.24 4.85
CA THR A 94 -21.93 2.65 5.72
C THR A 94 -21.95 1.95 7.08
N THR A 95 -21.01 1.01 7.32
CA THR A 95 -20.92 0.21 8.55
C THR A 95 -19.54 0.24 9.20
N GLY A 96 -19.50 -0.06 10.49
CA GLY A 96 -18.31 -0.05 11.34
C GLY A 96 -17.75 1.34 11.66
N PRO A 97 -16.59 1.42 12.34
CA PRO A 97 -16.03 2.67 12.86
C PRO A 97 -15.72 3.75 11.80
N LEU A 98 -15.62 3.35 10.53
CA LEU A 98 -15.23 4.21 9.41
C LEU A 98 -16.41 4.59 8.48
N ALA A 99 -17.65 4.29 8.86
CA ALA A 99 -18.85 4.59 8.07
C ALA A 99 -19.03 6.08 7.71
N ASN A 100 -18.58 6.99 8.59
CA ASN A 100 -18.73 8.44 8.39
C ASN A 100 -17.41 9.11 7.96
N LEU A 101 -16.42 8.34 7.51
CA LEU A 101 -15.15 8.87 7.05
C LEU A 101 -15.37 9.73 5.80
N THR A 102 -14.96 11.00 5.88
CA THR A 102 -14.98 11.94 4.75
C THR A 102 -13.59 12.01 4.12
N ILE A 103 -13.53 11.76 2.82
CA ILE A 103 -12.30 11.88 2.03
C ILE A 103 -12.21 13.30 1.48
N HIS A 104 -11.08 13.97 1.75
CA HIS A 104 -10.87 15.37 1.37
C HIS A 104 -9.97 15.55 0.14
N LEU A 105 -9.02 14.65 -0.10
CA LEU A 105 -8.03 14.77 -1.18
C LEU A 105 -8.34 13.84 -2.34
N GLY A 106 -7.75 14.12 -3.51
CA GLY A 106 -8.00 13.36 -4.74
C GLY A 106 -9.44 13.49 -5.28
N PRO A 107 -9.86 12.57 -6.17
CA PRO A 107 -8.99 11.59 -6.84
C PRO A 107 -8.03 12.28 -7.84
N LEU A 108 -6.92 11.63 -8.14
CA LEU A 108 -5.89 12.06 -9.11
C LEU A 108 -5.69 11.05 -10.24
N ALA A 109 -5.83 9.76 -9.94
CA ALA A 109 -5.77 8.66 -10.89
C ALA A 109 -6.82 7.59 -10.50
N SER A 110 -8.09 8.00 -10.46
CA SER A 110 -9.19 7.10 -10.12
C SER A 110 -9.23 5.90 -11.07
N THR A 111 -9.42 4.72 -10.49
CA THR A 111 -9.57 3.45 -11.18
C THR A 111 -11.00 2.91 -11.14
N MET A 112 -11.90 3.61 -10.46
CA MET A 112 -13.33 3.26 -10.42
C MET A 112 -14.01 3.59 -11.75
N ASP A 113 -15.09 2.88 -12.05
CA ASP A 113 -15.92 3.11 -13.24
C ASP A 113 -16.33 4.60 -13.34
N PRO A 114 -15.99 5.30 -14.43
CA PRO A 114 -16.38 6.70 -14.64
C PRO A 114 -17.90 6.94 -14.54
N GLU A 115 -18.73 5.93 -14.81
CA GLU A 115 -20.20 6.03 -14.69
C GLU A 115 -20.67 6.26 -13.24
N LEU A 116 -19.82 5.98 -12.23
CA LEU A 116 -20.10 6.28 -10.83
C LEU A 116 -20.07 7.79 -10.51
N GLY A 117 -19.60 8.63 -11.44
CA GLY A 117 -19.66 10.08 -11.30
C GLY A 117 -18.88 10.64 -10.11
N ILE A 118 -17.79 9.97 -9.71
CA ILE A 118 -16.92 10.44 -8.62
C ILE A 118 -16.33 11.79 -9.02
N LYS A 119 -16.59 12.82 -8.21
CA LYS A 119 -16.20 14.19 -8.50
C LYS A 119 -14.67 14.31 -8.59
N PRO A 120 -14.12 14.84 -9.69
CA PRO A 120 -12.68 15.04 -9.83
C PRO A 120 -12.16 16.09 -8.84
N ASN A 121 -10.87 16.01 -8.48
CA ASN A 121 -10.25 17.01 -7.63
C ASN A 121 -10.33 18.42 -8.28
N PRO A 122 -10.73 19.47 -7.55
CA PRO A 122 -10.86 20.82 -8.10
C PRO A 122 -9.50 21.48 -8.40
N ARG A 123 -8.38 20.90 -7.94
CA ARG A 123 -7.01 21.33 -8.24
C ARG A 123 -6.21 20.17 -8.85
N PRO A 124 -6.48 19.76 -10.10
CA PRO A 124 -5.84 18.59 -10.70
C PRO A 124 -4.32 18.73 -10.92
N ALA A 125 -3.79 19.95 -10.92
CA ALA A 125 -2.36 20.20 -11.12
C ALA A 125 -1.50 19.78 -9.92
N ASP A 126 -2.03 19.85 -8.70
CA ASP A 126 -1.29 19.55 -7.47
C ASP A 126 -2.02 18.58 -6.51
N GLY A 127 -3.32 18.37 -6.70
CA GLY A 127 -4.14 17.47 -5.91
C GLY A 127 -4.54 17.97 -4.53
N TYR A 128 -4.19 19.22 -4.17
CA TYR A 128 -4.45 19.78 -2.84
C TYR A 128 -5.80 20.48 -2.73
N GLY A 129 -6.69 20.30 -3.70
CA GLY A 129 -8.05 20.83 -3.65
C GLY A 129 -8.90 20.04 -2.68
N ASP A 130 -9.54 20.72 -1.73
CA ASP A 130 -10.54 20.12 -0.85
C ASP A 130 -11.73 19.61 -1.69
N ASN A 131 -11.99 18.32 -1.60
CA ASN A 131 -12.97 17.58 -2.38
C ASN A 131 -13.73 16.59 -1.49
N PRO A 132 -14.51 17.09 -0.51
CA PRO A 132 -15.19 16.26 0.47
C PRO A 132 -16.19 15.32 -0.20
N ARG A 133 -16.05 14.02 0.08
CA ARG A 133 -16.94 12.95 -0.39
C ARG A 133 -16.85 11.74 0.54
N CYS A 134 -17.81 10.83 0.41
CA CYS A 134 -17.78 9.60 1.21
C CYS A 134 -16.56 8.73 0.83
N HIS A 135 -16.06 8.01 1.82
CA HIS A 135 -15.14 6.91 1.60
C HIS A 135 -15.87 5.73 0.92
N ARG A 136 -15.33 5.22 -0.19
CA ARG A 136 -15.91 4.12 -0.98
C ARG A 136 -14.99 2.92 -1.01
N ARG A 137 -15.57 1.72 -0.95
CA ARG A 137 -14.84 0.46 -1.15
C ARG A 137 -15.56 -0.44 -2.12
N ASP A 138 -14.78 -1.26 -2.80
CA ASP A 138 -15.27 -2.40 -3.57
C ASP A 138 -14.45 -3.64 -3.20
N VAL A 139 -14.52 -3.97 -1.91
CA VAL A 139 -13.78 -5.11 -1.34
C VAL A 139 -14.19 -6.37 -2.07
N ASN A 140 -13.22 -7.10 -2.60
CA ASN A 140 -13.46 -8.25 -3.44
C ASN A 140 -12.46 -9.38 -3.16
N ASN A 141 -12.89 -10.61 -3.47
CA ASN A 141 -12.10 -11.82 -3.21
C ASN A 141 -11.24 -12.24 -4.41
N TYR A 142 -11.20 -11.44 -5.48
CA TYR A 142 -10.57 -11.85 -6.74
C TYR A 142 -9.07 -12.11 -6.56
N PHE A 143 -8.35 -11.19 -5.91
CA PHE A 143 -6.91 -11.33 -5.70
C PHE A 143 -6.56 -12.31 -4.58
N THR A 144 -7.28 -12.28 -3.46
CA THR A 144 -7.07 -13.24 -2.36
C THR A 144 -7.29 -14.68 -2.78
N SER A 145 -8.20 -14.93 -3.72
CA SER A 145 -8.46 -16.26 -4.26
C SER A 145 -7.45 -16.71 -5.33
N LYS A 146 -6.85 -15.77 -6.07
CA LYS A 146 -6.02 -16.08 -7.24
C LYS A 146 -4.52 -15.91 -7.03
N PHE A 147 -4.11 -14.83 -6.36
CA PHE A 147 -2.75 -14.28 -6.42
C PHE A 147 -2.11 -13.98 -5.05
N LEU A 148 -2.90 -13.94 -3.97
CA LEU A 148 -2.39 -13.65 -2.62
C LEU A 148 -2.42 -14.88 -1.70
N LYS A 149 -2.25 -16.09 -2.26
CA LYS A 149 -2.26 -17.33 -1.47
C LYS A 149 -0.91 -17.56 -0.77
N PRO A 150 -0.85 -18.41 0.26
CA PRO A 150 0.41 -18.73 0.94
C PRO A 150 1.53 -19.17 -0.04
N ASP A 151 1.19 -19.97 -1.05
CA ASP A 151 2.14 -20.41 -2.08
C ASP A 151 2.67 -19.25 -2.94
N ASP A 152 1.84 -18.24 -3.23
CA ASP A 152 2.24 -17.07 -4.00
C ASP A 152 3.24 -16.20 -3.20
N LEU A 153 2.96 -16.00 -1.91
CA LEU A 153 3.85 -15.29 -0.98
C LEU A 153 5.19 -16.03 -0.83
N LEU A 154 5.15 -17.34 -0.59
CA LEU A 154 6.35 -18.17 -0.47
C LEU A 154 7.17 -18.17 -1.77
N LYS A 155 6.51 -18.30 -2.92
CA LYS A 155 7.16 -18.25 -4.24
C LYS A 155 7.83 -16.90 -4.45
N GLN A 156 7.17 -15.79 -4.11
CA GLN A 156 7.76 -14.46 -4.27
C GLN A 156 9.02 -14.30 -3.41
N ILE A 157 8.99 -14.72 -2.14
CA ILE A 157 10.14 -14.68 -1.24
C ILE A 157 11.29 -15.54 -1.78
N THR A 158 11.01 -16.79 -2.15
CA THR A 158 12.04 -17.78 -2.49
C THR A 158 12.62 -17.61 -3.89
N SER A 159 11.90 -16.94 -4.80
CA SER A 159 12.36 -16.68 -6.17
C SER A 159 13.03 -15.33 -6.37
N SER A 160 13.11 -14.48 -5.33
CA SER A 160 13.74 -13.15 -5.40
C SER A 160 15.18 -13.20 -4.89
N PRO A 161 16.21 -13.18 -5.77
CA PRO A 161 17.61 -13.29 -5.37
C PRO A 161 18.20 -12.00 -4.77
N ASP A 162 17.59 -10.86 -5.06
CA ASP A 162 18.01 -9.51 -4.67
C ASP A 162 16.80 -8.59 -4.47
N ILE A 163 17.04 -7.42 -3.88
CA ILE A 163 16.00 -6.44 -3.54
C ILE A 163 15.33 -5.87 -4.79
N LEU A 164 16.07 -5.71 -5.89
CA LEU A 164 15.52 -5.17 -7.13
C LEU A 164 14.45 -6.12 -7.68
N THR A 165 14.75 -7.42 -7.74
CA THR A 165 13.79 -8.45 -8.15
C THR A 165 12.63 -8.54 -7.16
N PHE A 166 12.93 -8.51 -5.86
CA PHE A 166 11.91 -8.57 -4.80
C PHE A 166 10.90 -7.42 -4.93
N GLN A 167 11.36 -6.17 -4.95
CA GLN A 167 10.48 -5.01 -5.00
C GLN A 167 9.77 -4.87 -6.36
N ASN A 168 10.41 -5.27 -7.46
CA ASN A 168 9.82 -5.19 -8.78
C ASN A 168 8.68 -6.21 -8.90
N THR A 169 8.87 -7.45 -8.45
CA THR A 169 7.80 -8.47 -8.51
C THR A 169 6.61 -8.17 -7.61
N LEU A 170 6.79 -7.33 -6.58
CA LEU A 170 5.67 -6.81 -5.78
C LEU A 170 4.83 -5.76 -6.52
N GLN A 171 5.41 -5.00 -7.45
CA GLN A 171 4.80 -3.81 -8.06
C GLN A 171 4.55 -3.93 -9.57
N ASN A 172 5.32 -4.77 -10.26
CA ASN A 172 5.36 -4.92 -11.70
C ASN A 172 5.83 -6.34 -12.03
N SER A 173 4.88 -7.27 -12.11
CA SER A 173 5.11 -8.63 -12.56
C SER A 173 4.73 -8.80 -14.03
N ASN A 174 5.32 -9.81 -14.69
CA ASN A 174 4.95 -10.18 -16.08
C ASN A 174 3.47 -10.54 -16.22
N GLU A 175 2.84 -10.95 -15.13
CA GLU A 175 1.39 -10.98 -14.95
C GLU A 175 1.04 -9.93 -13.90
N PRO A 176 0.74 -8.66 -14.26
CA PRO A 176 0.60 -7.55 -13.29
C PRO A 176 -0.40 -7.84 -12.16
N MET A 177 -1.37 -8.71 -12.43
CA MET A 177 -2.37 -9.19 -11.47
C MET A 177 -1.78 -10.02 -10.31
N ALA A 178 -0.61 -10.63 -10.52
CA ALA A 178 0.11 -11.41 -9.52
C ALA A 178 1.04 -10.57 -8.62
N ALA A 179 1.16 -9.26 -8.87
CA ALA A 179 1.97 -8.37 -8.05
C ALA A 179 1.29 -8.17 -6.69
N LEU A 180 1.89 -8.68 -5.61
CA LEU A 180 1.23 -8.74 -4.29
C LEU A 180 0.83 -7.37 -3.74
N HIS A 181 1.63 -6.32 -3.99
CA HIS A 181 1.28 -4.95 -3.58
C HIS A 181 0.09 -4.41 -4.39
N ILE A 182 0.05 -4.66 -5.70
CA ILE A 182 -1.13 -4.31 -6.52
C ILE A 182 -2.36 -5.08 -6.02
N GLY A 183 -2.22 -6.40 -5.83
CA GLY A 183 -3.34 -7.23 -5.38
C GLY A 183 -3.90 -6.79 -4.02
N GLY A 184 -3.05 -6.35 -3.09
CA GLY A 184 -3.49 -5.80 -1.81
C GLY A 184 -4.39 -4.56 -1.97
N HIS A 185 -3.92 -3.53 -2.67
CA HIS A 185 -4.72 -2.31 -2.92
C HIS A 185 -6.04 -2.61 -3.64
N PHE A 186 -6.00 -3.41 -4.71
CA PHE A 186 -7.17 -3.67 -5.53
C PHE A 186 -8.09 -4.78 -4.99
N SER A 187 -7.71 -5.46 -3.91
CA SER A 187 -8.67 -6.24 -3.12
C SER A 187 -9.60 -5.35 -2.28
N ILE A 188 -9.17 -4.14 -1.94
CA ILE A 188 -9.97 -3.11 -1.23
C ILE A 188 -10.71 -2.24 -2.26
N TRP A 189 -9.94 -1.82 -3.27
CA TRP A 189 -10.35 -0.97 -4.38
C TRP A 189 -11.14 0.27 -3.91
N GLY A 190 -12.09 0.77 -4.71
CA GLY A 190 -12.88 1.94 -4.33
C GLY A 190 -12.13 3.27 -4.46
N ASP A 191 -12.64 4.26 -3.75
CA ASP A 191 -12.09 5.62 -3.68
C ASP A 191 -11.91 5.98 -2.21
N PRO A 192 -10.66 6.07 -1.73
CA PRO A 192 -9.43 6.31 -2.50
C PRO A 192 -8.54 5.08 -2.72
N GLY A 193 -8.94 3.87 -2.29
CA GLY A 193 -8.07 2.68 -2.27
C GLY A 193 -7.51 2.28 -3.64
N GLY A 194 -8.26 2.52 -4.71
CA GLY A 194 -7.82 2.28 -6.09
C GLY A 194 -6.92 3.34 -6.71
N ASP A 195 -6.61 4.44 -6.03
CA ASP A 195 -5.86 5.57 -6.58
C ASP A 195 -4.46 5.67 -5.96
N VAL A 196 -3.43 5.35 -6.75
CA VAL A 196 -2.02 5.27 -6.32
C VAL A 196 -1.48 6.57 -5.68
N PHE A 197 -2.10 7.72 -5.94
CA PHE A 197 -1.64 8.99 -5.36
C PHE A 197 -2.24 9.30 -4.00
N VAL A 198 -3.44 8.76 -3.73
CA VAL A 198 -4.24 9.10 -2.54
C VAL A 198 -4.70 7.88 -1.75
N SER A 199 -4.26 6.66 -2.07
CA SER A 199 -4.57 5.43 -1.34
C SER A 199 -4.33 5.47 0.17
N PRO A 200 -3.39 6.27 0.75
CA PRO A 200 -3.28 6.40 2.21
C PRO A 200 -4.50 7.00 2.90
N ASN A 201 -5.41 7.65 2.15
CA ASN A 201 -6.68 8.13 2.69
C ASN A 201 -7.68 6.98 2.93
N GLU A 202 -7.38 5.76 2.50
CA GLU A 202 -8.10 4.54 2.88
C GLU A 202 -7.42 3.91 4.11
N PRO A 203 -8.05 3.87 5.30
CA PRO A 203 -7.37 3.40 6.52
C PRO A 203 -6.79 1.99 6.49
N THR A 204 -7.25 1.07 5.62
CA THR A 204 -6.59 -0.24 5.51
C THR A 204 -5.26 -0.21 4.74
N PHE A 205 -4.89 0.92 4.12
CA PHE A 205 -3.55 1.17 3.59
C PHE A 205 -2.46 0.82 4.61
N TRP A 206 -2.64 1.24 5.87
CA TRP A 206 -1.65 1.04 6.93
C TRP A 206 -1.46 -0.43 7.29
N LEU A 207 -2.54 -1.23 7.27
CA LEU A 207 -2.48 -2.67 7.50
C LEU A 207 -1.85 -3.39 6.30
N HIS A 208 -2.20 -2.97 5.07
CA HIS A 208 -1.63 -3.50 3.85
C HIS A 208 -0.11 -3.27 3.78
N HIS A 209 0.35 -2.05 4.06
CA HIS A 209 1.77 -1.71 4.06
C HIS A 209 2.52 -2.30 5.27
N GLY A 210 1.84 -2.51 6.41
CA GLY A 210 2.38 -3.33 7.49
C GLY A 210 2.70 -4.77 7.04
N GLN A 211 1.85 -5.37 6.21
CA GLN A 211 2.12 -6.70 5.64
C GLN A 211 3.21 -6.65 4.57
N LEU A 212 3.27 -5.57 3.78
CA LEU A 212 4.33 -5.38 2.80
C LEU A 212 5.71 -5.31 3.48
N ASP A 213 5.82 -4.55 4.57
CA ASP A 213 7.05 -4.47 5.34
C ASP A 213 7.39 -5.78 6.05
N ARG A 214 6.38 -6.46 6.63
CA ARG A 214 6.54 -7.82 7.17
C ARG A 214 7.08 -8.81 6.13
N HIS A 215 6.53 -8.77 4.92
CA HIS A 215 6.94 -9.65 3.83
C HIS A 215 8.40 -9.41 3.43
N TRP A 216 8.83 -8.15 3.40
CA TRP A 216 10.24 -7.79 3.19
C TRP A 216 11.14 -8.19 4.34
N TRP A 217 10.70 -7.98 5.59
CA TRP A 217 11.41 -8.43 6.78
C TRP A 217 11.66 -9.94 6.75
N ILE A 218 10.66 -10.74 6.35
CA ILE A 218 10.82 -12.20 6.17
C ILE A 218 11.86 -12.48 5.08
N TRP A 219 11.75 -11.87 3.90
CA TRP A 219 12.69 -12.09 2.80
C TRP A 219 14.15 -11.78 3.18
N ALA A 220 14.35 -10.67 3.89
CA ALA A 220 15.67 -10.26 4.34
C ALA A 220 16.29 -11.20 5.38
N ASN A 221 15.46 -11.92 6.16
CA ASN A 221 15.89 -12.68 7.33
C ASN A 221 15.74 -14.21 7.24
N TYR A 222 14.96 -14.78 6.29
CA TYR A 222 14.65 -16.22 6.31
C TYR A 222 15.85 -17.16 5.98
N GLN A 223 16.94 -16.62 5.42
CA GLN A 223 18.16 -17.39 5.15
C GLN A 223 19.34 -16.74 5.88
N ASP A 224 19.76 -17.33 7.00
CA ASP A 224 20.86 -16.83 7.85
C ASP A 224 22.11 -16.40 7.06
N LYS A 225 22.49 -17.20 6.06
CA LYS A 225 23.66 -16.93 5.22
C LYS A 225 23.53 -15.68 4.32
N GLU A 226 22.30 -15.26 4.03
CA GLU A 226 22.01 -14.11 3.15
C GLU A 226 21.70 -12.83 3.93
N ILE A 227 21.47 -12.90 5.25
CA ILE A 227 21.02 -11.76 6.07
C ILE A 227 21.94 -10.55 5.87
N ALA A 228 23.24 -10.72 6.13
CA ALA A 228 24.23 -9.64 6.02
C ALA A 228 24.28 -9.00 4.61
N LYS A 229 23.91 -9.76 3.58
CA LYS A 229 23.84 -9.26 2.19
C LYS A 229 22.51 -8.55 1.93
N ARG A 230 21.37 -9.13 2.34
CA ARG A 230 20.02 -8.64 2.02
C ARG A 230 19.61 -7.41 2.81
N THR A 231 20.03 -7.29 4.07
CA THR A 231 19.67 -6.17 4.95
C THR A 231 20.42 -4.87 4.62
N VAL A 232 21.24 -4.86 3.56
CA VAL A 232 21.98 -3.66 3.11
C VAL A 232 21.75 -3.32 1.65
N GLN A 233 20.81 -3.98 0.97
CA GLN A 233 20.58 -3.77 -0.45
C GLN A 233 19.67 -2.57 -0.70
N TYR A 234 20.04 -1.78 -1.71
CA TYR A 234 19.30 -0.62 -2.18
C TYR A 234 19.54 -0.44 -3.68
N GLU A 235 18.53 -0.74 -4.49
CA GLU A 235 18.68 -0.81 -5.94
C GLU A 235 17.44 -0.32 -6.67
N GLY A 236 17.63 0.34 -7.82
CA GLY A 236 16.56 0.88 -8.65
C GLY A 236 16.82 2.33 -9.05
N GLY A 237 15.96 2.88 -9.90
CA GLY A 237 15.95 4.31 -10.23
C GLY A 237 15.35 5.15 -9.11
N THR A 238 15.37 6.47 -9.26
CA THR A 238 14.80 7.43 -8.29
C THR A 238 13.46 8.01 -8.71
N ASN A 239 12.99 7.74 -9.94
CA ASN A 239 11.71 8.25 -10.41
C ASN A 239 11.04 7.27 -11.40
N TRP A 240 9.79 6.88 -11.15
CA TRP A 240 9.06 5.93 -12.00
C TRP A 240 8.62 6.49 -13.36
N ILE A 241 8.59 7.82 -13.53
CA ILE A 241 8.20 8.49 -14.78
C ILE A 241 9.39 8.50 -15.73
N ASP A 242 10.61 8.57 -15.18
CA ASP A 242 11.84 8.57 -15.96
C ASP A 242 12.55 7.22 -15.83
N PRO A 243 12.43 6.33 -16.83
CA PRO A 243 13.11 5.04 -16.82
C PRO A 243 14.64 5.16 -16.84
N ASN A 244 15.18 6.34 -17.16
CA ASN A 244 16.61 6.65 -17.14
C ASN A 244 17.03 7.47 -15.92
N SER A 245 16.17 7.57 -14.90
CA SER A 245 16.50 8.28 -13.66
C SER A 245 17.77 7.73 -13.02
N ALA A 246 18.45 8.59 -12.25
CA ALA A 246 19.65 8.18 -11.54
C ALA A 246 19.38 6.97 -10.65
N LYS A 247 20.39 6.10 -10.49
CA LYS A 247 20.30 5.01 -9.52
C LYS A 247 20.29 5.59 -8.11
N GLY A 248 19.39 5.07 -7.28
CA GLY A 248 19.36 5.41 -5.86
C GLY A 248 20.65 4.96 -5.16
N LYS A 249 21.07 5.71 -4.14
CA LYS A 249 22.22 5.42 -3.28
C LYS A 249 21.79 5.35 -1.81
N PRO A 250 22.45 4.52 -0.99
CA PRO A 250 22.18 4.45 0.45
C PRO A 250 22.36 5.79 1.20
N GLU A 251 23.14 6.72 0.65
CA GLU A 251 23.36 8.06 1.20
C GLU A 251 22.33 9.09 0.71
N ASP A 252 21.45 8.73 -0.24
CA ASP A 252 20.47 9.68 -0.75
C ASP A 252 19.51 10.09 0.38
N PRO A 253 19.32 11.40 0.60
CA PRO A 253 18.41 11.90 1.62
C PRO A 253 16.96 11.56 1.26
N GLN A 254 16.20 11.19 2.28
CA GLN A 254 14.82 10.79 2.19
C GLN A 254 13.99 11.65 3.13
N TRP A 255 12.80 12.03 2.66
CA TRP A 255 11.93 12.95 3.37
C TRP A 255 10.50 12.42 3.41
N LEU A 256 9.88 12.62 4.56
CA LEU A 256 8.42 12.49 4.77
C LEU A 256 7.74 13.86 4.82
N ASN A 257 8.50 14.95 4.70
CA ASN A 257 8.01 16.32 4.69
C ASN A 257 7.10 16.57 5.91
N VAL A 258 5.89 17.11 5.73
CA VAL A 258 4.98 17.50 6.82
C VAL A 258 4.47 16.34 7.69
N VAL A 259 4.68 15.08 7.29
CA VAL A 259 4.28 13.90 8.09
C VAL A 259 5.46 13.21 8.75
N ALA A 260 6.66 13.80 8.69
CA ALA A 260 7.83 13.26 9.38
C ALA A 260 7.67 13.38 10.90
N PRO A 261 7.97 12.30 11.67
CA PRO A 261 8.16 12.42 13.11
C PRO A 261 9.27 13.42 13.43
N ALA A 262 9.17 14.07 14.59
CA ALA A 262 10.20 15.00 15.04
C ALA A 262 11.59 14.34 15.07
N GLY A 263 12.56 14.95 14.38
CA GLY A 263 13.91 14.41 14.23
C GLY A 263 14.09 13.37 13.10
N MET A 264 13.06 13.14 12.27
CA MET A 264 13.10 12.27 11.09
C MET A 264 12.74 13.03 9.80
N GLU A 265 12.92 14.36 9.79
CA GLU A 265 12.58 15.21 8.66
C GLU A 265 13.45 14.89 7.43
N GLU A 266 14.70 14.50 7.66
CA GLU A 266 15.65 14.06 6.65
C GLU A 266 16.48 12.89 7.19
N LEU A 267 16.36 11.73 6.55
CA LEU A 267 17.11 10.52 6.88
C LEU A 267 17.88 10.04 5.66
N ALA A 268 19.09 9.52 5.85
CA ALA A 268 19.76 8.81 4.76
C ALA A 268 19.03 7.48 4.50
N ALA A 269 18.88 7.06 3.24
CA ALA A 269 18.18 5.82 2.90
C ALA A 269 18.68 4.60 3.71
N ARG A 270 19.99 4.51 3.96
CA ARG A 270 20.64 3.46 4.78
C ARG A 270 20.13 3.34 6.21
N GLU A 271 19.56 4.41 6.77
CA GLU A 271 19.00 4.41 8.12
C GLU A 271 17.65 3.66 8.17
N MET A 272 17.08 3.32 7.02
CA MET A 272 15.76 2.70 6.89
C MET A 272 15.83 1.18 6.67
N PHE A 273 17.03 0.61 6.56
CA PHE A 273 17.24 -0.74 6.03
C PHE A 273 16.83 -1.84 7.00
N SER A 274 17.01 -1.63 8.30
CA SER A 274 16.74 -2.64 9.34
C SER A 274 15.64 -2.18 10.29
N THR A 275 14.76 -3.09 10.67
CA THR A 275 13.72 -2.83 11.69
C THR A 275 14.29 -2.69 13.11
N THR A 276 15.59 -2.93 13.30
CA THR A 276 16.29 -2.91 14.60
C THR A 276 17.52 -2.01 14.63
N SER A 277 17.63 -1.07 13.68
CA SER A 277 18.64 -0.02 13.70
C SER A 277 18.07 1.33 13.23
N GLY A 278 18.88 2.38 13.33
CA GLY A 278 18.43 3.73 13.02
C GLY A 278 17.26 4.14 13.94
N PRO A 279 16.15 4.64 13.38
CA PRO A 279 14.98 5.02 14.17
C PRO A 279 14.14 3.84 14.65
N PHE A 280 14.43 2.62 14.19
CA PHE A 280 13.54 1.47 14.36
C PHE A 280 14.00 0.50 15.43
N CYS A 281 13.02 -0.05 16.16
CA CYS A 281 13.23 -1.11 17.14
C CYS A 281 11.98 -2.00 17.23
N TYR A 282 11.70 -2.77 16.18
CA TYR A 282 10.57 -3.69 16.12
C TYR A 282 10.88 -4.96 15.33
N VAL A 283 10.02 -5.96 15.52
CA VAL A 283 9.98 -7.23 14.77
C VAL A 283 8.53 -7.56 14.45
N TYR A 284 8.33 -8.54 13.56
CA TYR A 284 7.01 -9.10 13.28
C TYR A 284 6.86 -10.46 13.95
N GLU A 285 5.69 -10.69 14.53
CA GLU A 285 5.27 -11.99 15.11
C GLU A 285 4.31 -12.74 14.16
#